data_AF-A0A7S0SJD2-F1
#
_entry.id   AF-A0A7S0SJD2-F1
#
_cell.length_a   1.000
_cell.length_b   1.000
_cell.length_c   1.000
_cell.angle_alpha   90.00
_cell.angle_beta   90.00
_cell.angle_gamma   90.00
#
_symmetry.space_group_name_H-M   'P 1'
#
loop_
_entity.id
_entity.type
_entity.pdbx_description
1 polymer ?
#
loop_
_entity_poly.entity_id
_entity_poly.type
_entity_poly.pdbx_seq_one_letter_code
_entity_poly.pdbx_strand_id
1 'polypeptide(L)'
;REFAGAPPEVLVATPARAAECIRGGLFPPGALASGLELLVLDEADLLLSFGYEDDIRCVAGAVQRGCQCMLLSATSSKELTELQALVLHRPVYLDVGAGDG
;
A
#
# COMPACT_ATOMS: atom_id res chain seq x y z
N ARG A 1 21.98 3.40 6.62
CA ARG A 1 21.54 4.80 6.39
C ARG A 1 20.34 4.99 7.29
N GLU A 2 20.56 5.57 8.46
CA GLU A 2 19.51 5.92 9.42
C GLU A 2 18.86 7.23 8.94
N PHE A 3 17.53 7.36 8.99
CA PHE A 3 16.90 8.66 8.77
C PHE A 3 17.35 9.57 9.91
N ALA A 4 18.32 10.47 9.64
CA ALA A 4 18.93 11.35 10.64
C ALA A 4 18.01 12.52 11.07
N GLY A 5 16.69 12.33 11.05
CA GLY A 5 15.68 13.34 11.33
C GLY A 5 14.31 12.70 11.62
N ALA A 6 13.31 13.53 11.90
CA ALA A 6 11.94 13.07 12.06
C ALA A 6 11.46 12.32 10.78
N PRO A 7 10.65 11.27 10.90
CA PRO A 7 10.10 10.58 9.74
C PRO A 7 9.32 11.57 8.85
N PRO A 8 9.37 11.40 7.52
CA PRO A 8 8.61 12.26 6.63
C PRO A 8 7.11 12.08 6.86
N GLU A 9 6.33 13.14 6.69
CA GLU A 9 4.86 13.06 6.75
C GLU A 9 4.28 12.31 5.54
N VAL A 10 4.94 12.39 4.38
CA VAL A 10 4.54 11.70 3.15
C VAL A 10 5.74 10.97 2.56
N LEU A 11 5.54 9.69 2.24
CA LEU A 11 6.52 8.86 1.54
C LEU A 11 5.91 8.33 0.25
N VAL A 12 6.58 8.56 -0.87
CA VAL A 12 6.27 7.93 -2.16
C VAL A 12 7.40 6.96 -2.49
N ALA A 13 7.06 5.71 -2.78
CA ALA A 13 8.04 4.67 -3.07
C ALA A 13 7.46 3.61 -4.01
N THR A 14 8.34 2.97 -4.78
CA THR A 14 7.98 1.71 -5.45
C THR A 14 7.91 0.57 -4.43
N PRO A 15 7.06 -0.46 -4.64
CA PRO A 15 6.89 -1.54 -3.68
C PRO A 15 8.20 -2.21 -3.27
N ALA A 16 9.06 -2.53 -4.25
CA ALA A 16 10.35 -3.16 -4.00
C ALA A 16 11.23 -2.34 -3.03
N ARG A 17 11.30 -1.02 -3.22
CA ARG A 17 12.12 -0.16 -2.37
C ARG A 17 11.53 0.00 -0.98
N ALA A 18 10.20 0.13 -0.88
CA ALA A 18 9.51 0.19 0.41
C ALA A 18 9.72 -1.10 1.22
N ALA A 19 9.54 -2.27 0.58
CA ALA A 19 9.73 -3.57 1.23
C ALA A 19 11.19 -3.80 1.65
N GLU A 20 12.18 -3.41 0.83
CA GLU A 20 13.59 -3.45 1.22
C GLU A 20 13.87 -2.58 2.45
N CYS A 21 13.34 -1.35 2.50
CA CYS A 21 13.48 -0.46 3.65
C CYS A 21 12.85 -1.03 4.93
N ILE A 22 11.69 -1.71 4.81
CA ILE A 22 11.03 -2.40 5.92
C ILE A 22 11.89 -3.55 6.43
N ARG A 23 12.32 -4.45 5.53
CA ARG A 23 13.16 -5.61 5.88
C ARG A 23 14.51 -5.18 6.47
N GLY A 24 15.07 -4.08 5.99
CA GLY A 24 16.31 -3.49 6.48
C GLY A 24 16.17 -2.68 7.79
N GLY A 25 14.96 -2.55 8.34
CA GLY A 25 14.73 -1.80 9.58
C GLY A 25 15.05 -0.31 9.46
N LEU A 26 14.88 0.29 8.27
CA LEU A 26 15.22 1.69 8.05
C LEU A 26 14.19 2.66 8.61
N PHE A 27 12.95 2.21 8.83
CA PHE A 27 11.91 3.03 9.45
C PHE A 27 12.13 3.14 10.97
N PRO A 28 11.93 4.33 11.57
CA PRO A 28 11.96 4.46 13.02
C PRO A 28 10.97 3.49 13.70
N PRO A 29 11.28 3.00 14.92
CA PRO A 29 10.38 2.14 15.67
C PRO A 29 8.98 2.75 15.80
N GLY A 30 7.94 1.99 15.45
CA GLY A 30 6.56 2.46 15.52
C GLY A 30 6.10 3.34 14.36
N ALA A 31 6.97 3.78 13.45
CA ALA A 31 6.59 4.69 12.36
C ALA A 31 5.52 4.09 11.43
N LEU A 32 5.67 2.82 11.04
CA LEU A 32 4.68 2.13 10.20
C LEU A 32 3.56 1.49 11.01
N ALA A 33 3.93 1.00 12.19
CA ALA A 33 3.06 0.33 13.10
C ALA A 33 2.00 1.31 13.65
N SER A 34 2.38 2.22 14.51
CA SER A 34 1.43 3.17 15.14
C SER A 34 1.35 4.52 14.44
N GLY A 35 2.33 4.87 13.60
CA GLY A 35 2.46 6.21 13.03
C GLY A 35 1.88 6.38 11.62
N LEU A 36 1.57 5.29 10.91
CA LEU A 36 1.03 5.38 9.56
C LEU A 36 -0.50 5.44 9.60
N GLU A 37 -1.05 6.57 9.16
CA GLU A 37 -2.50 6.80 9.15
C GLU A 37 -3.14 6.54 7.79
N LEU A 38 -2.37 6.62 6.69
CA LEU A 38 -2.86 6.45 5.32
C LEU A 38 -1.85 5.64 4.48
N LEU A 39 -2.34 4.59 3.83
CA LEU A 39 -1.64 3.84 2.80
C LEU A 39 -2.42 3.92 1.48
N VAL A 40 -1.74 4.34 0.40
CA VAL A 40 -2.31 4.40 -0.95
C VAL A 40 -1.55 3.45 -1.86
N LEU A 41 -2.27 2.55 -2.51
CA LEU A 41 -1.76 1.76 -3.63
C LEU A 41 -2.30 2.37 -4.93
N ASP A 42 -1.43 3.04 -5.68
CA ASP A 42 -1.75 3.62 -6.97
C ASP A 42 -1.43 2.65 -8.12
N GLU A 43 -2.17 2.74 -9.23
CA GLU A 43 -2.06 1.85 -10.41
C GLU A 43 -1.92 0.36 -10.02
N ALA A 44 -2.78 -0.13 -9.13
CA ALA A 44 -2.61 -1.43 -8.50
C ALA A 44 -2.65 -2.62 -9.48
N ASP A 45 -3.36 -2.49 -10.60
CA ASP A 45 -3.32 -3.43 -11.72
C ASP A 45 -1.92 -3.51 -12.37
N LEU A 46 -1.27 -2.36 -12.57
CA LEU A 46 0.09 -2.31 -13.09
C LEU A 46 1.10 -2.88 -12.10
N LEU A 47 0.95 -2.58 -10.81
CA LEU A 47 1.84 -3.15 -9.77
C LEU A 47 1.81 -4.68 -9.76
N LEU A 48 0.62 -5.28 -9.93
CA LEU A 48 0.47 -6.73 -10.06
C LEU A 48 1.08 -7.25 -11.37
N SER A 49 0.94 -6.53 -12.48
CA SER A 49 1.55 -6.91 -13.76
C SER A 49 3.08 -6.99 -13.71
N PHE A 50 3.70 -6.20 -12.83
CA PHE A 50 5.15 -6.20 -12.59
C PHE A 50 5.61 -7.25 -11.56
N GLY A 51 4.68 -8.02 -10.97
CA GLY A 51 5.00 -9.06 -10.00
C GLY A 51 5.37 -8.53 -8.62
N TYR A 52 4.93 -7.32 -8.25
CA TYR A 52 5.23 -6.73 -6.94
C TYR A 52 4.35 -7.24 -5.79
N GLU A 53 3.62 -8.33 -5.99
CA GLU A 53 2.67 -8.85 -5.01
C GLU A 53 3.32 -9.07 -3.64
N ASP A 54 4.42 -9.82 -3.57
CA ASP A 54 5.11 -10.13 -2.31
C ASP A 54 5.65 -8.90 -1.59
N ASP A 55 6.11 -7.89 -2.33
CA ASP A 55 6.58 -6.64 -1.75
C ASP A 55 5.40 -5.81 -1.21
N ILE A 56 4.26 -5.79 -1.90
CA ILE A 56 3.04 -5.17 -1.38
C ILE A 56 2.55 -5.89 -0.13
N ARG A 57 2.60 -7.25 -0.10
CA ARG A 57 2.27 -8.01 1.11
C ARG A 57 3.17 -7.65 2.28
N CYS A 58 4.47 -7.47 2.02
CA CYS A 58 5.45 -7.03 3.01
C CYS A 58 5.10 -5.63 3.56
N VAL A 59 4.73 -4.69 2.69
CA VAL A 59 4.32 -3.34 3.08
C VAL A 59 3.03 -3.39 3.88
N ALA A 60 1.97 -4.02 3.37
CA ALA A 60 0.67 -4.12 4.03
C ALA A 60 0.76 -4.82 5.40
N GLY A 61 1.59 -5.87 5.51
CA GLY A 61 1.80 -6.58 6.77
C GLY A 61 2.55 -5.79 7.85
N ALA A 62 3.31 -4.75 7.46
CA ALA A 62 3.98 -3.86 8.41
C ALA A 62 3.05 -2.78 8.99
N VAL A 63 1.88 -2.60 8.39
CA VAL A 63 0.87 -1.60 8.77
C VAL A 63 -0.19 -2.28 9.64
N GLN A 64 -0.45 -1.73 10.83
CA GLN A 64 -1.40 -2.30 11.80
C GLN A 64 -2.71 -1.50 11.89
N ARG A 65 -3.57 -1.93 12.81
CA ARG A 65 -4.96 -1.47 12.98
C ARG A 65 -5.00 0.06 13.18
N GLY A 66 -5.77 0.74 12.33
CA GLY A 66 -5.98 2.19 12.40
C GLY A 66 -5.57 2.94 11.14
N CYS A 67 -4.75 2.33 10.27
CA CYS A 67 -4.42 2.90 8.98
C CYS A 67 -5.60 2.82 8.00
N GLN A 68 -5.95 3.93 7.38
CA GLN A 68 -6.84 3.97 6.23
C GLN A 68 -6.09 3.48 4.99
N CYS A 69 -6.63 2.49 4.29
CA CYS A 69 -6.05 2.01 3.05
C CYS A 69 -6.92 2.44 1.86
N MET A 70 -6.27 2.94 0.80
CA MET A 70 -6.89 3.25 -0.49
C MET A 70 -6.18 2.47 -1.59
N LEU A 71 -6.95 1.98 -2.57
CA LEU A 71 -6.43 1.31 -3.75
C LEU A 71 -7.08 1.94 -4.98
N LEU A 72 -6.23 2.40 -5.91
CA LEU A 72 -6.64 2.97 -7.18
C LEU A 72 -6.19 2.03 -8.30
N SER A 73 -7.08 1.78 -9.26
CA SER A 73 -6.83 0.90 -10.39
C SER A 73 -7.72 1.30 -11.55
N ALA A 74 -7.20 1.19 -12.77
CA ALA A 74 -7.98 1.44 -13.99
C ALA A 74 -8.78 0.20 -14.42
N THR A 75 -8.27 -0.98 -14.11
CA THR A 75 -8.89 -2.26 -14.45
C THR A 75 -9.23 -3.08 -13.21
N SER A 76 -10.08 -4.09 -13.39
CA SER A 76 -10.41 -5.07 -12.35
C SER A 76 -10.03 -6.46 -12.83
N SER A 77 -9.36 -7.22 -11.95
CA SER A 77 -9.02 -8.63 -12.17
C SER A 77 -9.27 -9.43 -10.89
N LYS A 78 -9.20 -10.76 -11.01
CA LYS A 78 -9.33 -11.65 -9.85
C LYS A 78 -8.18 -11.42 -8.87
N GLU A 79 -6.96 -11.31 -9.38
CA GLU A 79 -5.74 -11.06 -8.62
C GLU A 79 -5.82 -9.71 -7.88
N LEU A 80 -6.38 -8.69 -8.53
CA LEU A 80 -6.63 -7.40 -7.90
C LEU A 80 -7.65 -7.52 -6.75
N THR A 81 -8.69 -8.32 -6.93
CA THR A 81 -9.70 -8.57 -5.88
C THR A 81 -9.07 -9.27 -4.67
N GLU A 82 -8.14 -10.20 -4.90
CA GLU A 82 -7.38 -10.86 -3.83
C GLU A 82 -6.46 -9.87 -3.11
N LEU A 83 -5.80 -8.97 -3.84
CA LEU A 83 -4.99 -7.90 -3.26
C LEU A 83 -5.84 -6.93 -2.42
N GLN A 84 -7.02 -6.54 -2.90
CA GLN A 84 -7.96 -5.70 -2.15
C GLN A 84 -8.37 -6.34 -0.83
N ALA A 85 -8.67 -7.64 -0.83
CA ALA A 85 -9.04 -8.36 0.38
C ALA A 85 -7.90 -8.45 1.41
N LEU A 86 -6.65 -8.42 0.94
CA LEU A 86 -5.46 -8.38 1.79
C LEU A 86 -5.23 -7.00 2.42
N VAL A 87 -5.43 -5.93 1.65
CA VAL A 87 -4.98 -4.58 2.04
C VAL A 87 -6.11 -3.74 2.65
N LEU A 88 -7.35 -3.92 2.20
CA LEU A 88 -8.48 -3.07 2.55
C LEU A 88 -9.34 -3.67 3.67
N HIS A 89 -9.96 -2.82 4.48
CA HIS A 89 -10.86 -3.21 5.55
C HIS A 89 -12.23 -2.56 5.39
N ARG A 90 -13.24 -3.34 4.95
CA ARG A 90 -14.59 -2.85 4.61
C ARG A 90 -14.55 -1.63 3.67
N PRO A 91 -13.93 -1.74 2.49
CA PRO A 91 -13.79 -0.62 1.57
C PRO A 91 -15.13 -0.16 1.00
N VAL A 92 -15.19 1.12 0.63
CA VAL A 92 -16.21 1.64 -0.28
C VAL A 92 -15.65 1.54 -1.69
N TYR A 93 -16.41 0.93 -2.60
CA TYR A 93 -16.05 0.83 -4.01
C TYR A 93 -16.65 2.02 -4.77
N LEU A 94 -15.78 2.75 -5.48
CA LEU A 94 -16.16 3.82 -6.38
C LEU A 94 -15.68 3.47 -7.78
N ASP A 95 -16.62 3.28 -8.70
CA ASP A 95 -16.36 3.09 -10.12
C ASP A 95 -16.78 4.38 -10.85
N VAL A 96 -15.83 5.00 -11.55
CA VAL A 96 -16.03 6.25 -12.30
C VAL A 96 -16.26 6.00 -13.80
N GLY A 97 -16.15 4.75 -14.26
CA GLY A 97 -16.31 4.34 -15.66
C GLY A 97 -17.70 3.76 -15.98
N ALA A 98 -18.49 3.40 -14.97
CA ALA A 98 -19.89 3.05 -15.15
C ALA A 98 -20.70 4.31 -15.49
N GLY A 99 -20.74 4.68 -16.77
CA GLY A 99 -21.74 5.61 -17.26
C GLY A 99 -23.13 5.04 -17.01
N ASP A 100 -24.02 5.86 -16.45
CA ASP A 100 -25.44 5.56 -16.31
C ASP A 100 -26.00 5.14 -17.68
N GLY A 101 -26.29 3.84 -17.83
CA GLY A 101 -27.01 3.23 -18.94
C GLY A 101 -28.26 2.56 -18.43
#